data_AF-A0AAV8WUV0-F1
#
_entry.id   AF-A0AAV8WUV0-F1
#
_cell.length_a   1.000
_cell.length_b   1.000
_cell.length_c   1.000
_cell.angle_alpha   90.00
_cell.angle_beta   90.00
_cell.angle_gamma   90.00
#
_symmetry.space_group_name_H-M   'P 1'
#
loop_
_entity.id
_entity.type
_entity.pdbx_description
1 polymer ?
#
loop_
_entity_poly.entity_id
_entity_poly.type
_entity_poly.pdbx_seq_one_letter_code
_entity_poly.pdbx_strand_id
1 'polypeptide(L)'
;MFKLVGEEIFTIGKQHAKCVLRVDPMPHFAFSYSLYVDGKPLEKFTEKQSQSIRSWAVLAEGKRYRVVFEKQSLNIHVNGQVIEAENVFVNDGTEMRFELGTSEAVIKATSSDKKQGVIHQLFIKGKLIEEDTFI
;
A
#
# COMPACT_ATOMS: atom_id res chain seq x y z
N MET A 1 -11.26 23.36 -28.73
CA MET A 1 -12.43 22.88 -27.94
C MET A 1 -11.89 21.86 -26.95
N PHE A 2 -11.94 22.14 -25.64
CA PHE A 2 -11.50 21.18 -24.63
C PHE A 2 -12.51 20.02 -24.59
N LYS A 3 -12.08 18.81 -24.92
CA LYS A 3 -12.90 17.61 -24.72
C LYS A 3 -12.75 17.17 -23.26
N LEU A 4 -13.84 17.18 -22.52
CA LEU A 4 -13.90 16.69 -21.13
C LEU A 4 -14.12 15.17 -21.05
N VAL A 5 -14.33 14.51 -22.19
CA VAL A 5 -14.57 13.06 -22.30
C VAL A 5 -13.50 12.43 -23.18
N GLY A 6 -13.13 11.20 -22.85
CA GLY A 6 -12.09 10.47 -23.56
C GLY A 6 -11.17 9.72 -22.60
N GLU A 7 -9.99 9.39 -23.10
CA GLU A 7 -8.97 8.65 -22.36
C GLU A 7 -7.68 9.45 -22.29
N GLU A 8 -7.10 9.51 -21.10
CA GLU A 8 -5.75 10.03 -20.87
C GLU A 8 -4.84 8.86 -20.49
N ILE A 9 -3.73 8.71 -21.21
CA ILE A 9 -2.80 7.59 -21.02
C ILE A 9 -1.50 8.12 -20.44
N PHE A 10 -1.07 7.55 -19.32
CA PHE A 10 0.18 7.91 -18.66
C PHE A 10 0.84 6.66 -18.06
N THR A 11 2.05 6.82 -17.51
CA THR A 11 2.76 5.74 -16.82
C THR A 11 3.09 6.15 -15.40
N ILE A 12 3.03 5.19 -14.46
CA ILE A 12 3.36 5.42 -13.04
C ILE A 12 4.47 4.48 -12.57
N GLY A 13 5.34 5.03 -11.72
CA GLY A 13 6.34 4.28 -10.97
C GLY A 13 7.53 3.81 -11.80
N LYS A 14 8.49 3.16 -11.14
CA LYS A 14 9.73 2.68 -11.77
C LYS A 14 9.49 1.60 -12.83
N GLN A 15 8.38 0.87 -12.70
CA GLN A 15 8.00 -0.19 -13.65
C GLN A 15 7.26 0.36 -14.87
N HIS A 16 7.05 1.68 -14.96
CA HIS A 16 6.29 2.32 -16.04
C HIS A 16 4.92 1.67 -16.29
N ALA A 17 4.22 1.33 -15.20
CA ALA A 17 2.90 0.70 -15.27
C ALA A 17 1.97 1.57 -16.11
N LYS A 18 1.30 0.98 -17.10
CA LYS A 18 0.46 1.72 -18.04
C LYS A 18 -0.86 2.03 -17.35
N CYS A 19 -1.19 3.32 -17.26
CA CYS A 19 -2.43 3.81 -16.71
C CYS A 19 -3.30 4.43 -17.80
N VAL A 20 -4.60 4.15 -17.75
CA VAL A 20 -5.61 4.79 -18.61
C VAL A 20 -6.69 5.38 -17.72
N LEU A 21 -6.75 6.71 -17.66
CA LEU A 21 -7.86 7.44 -17.03
C LEU A 21 -8.93 7.68 -18.09
N ARG A 22 -10.07 7.01 -17.94
CA ARG A 22 -11.23 7.20 -18.79
C ARG A 22 -12.22 8.14 -18.11
N VAL A 23 -12.72 9.11 -18.86
CA VAL A 23 -13.79 10.03 -18.46
C VAL A 23 -14.99 9.83 -19.37
N ASP A 24 -16.05 9.24 -18.82
CA ASP A 24 -17.29 8.96 -19.54
C ASP A 24 -18.39 9.98 -19.16
N PRO A 25 -19.22 10.44 -20.12
CA PRO A 25 -20.33 11.32 -19.82
C PRO A 25 -21.44 10.56 -19.08
N MET A 26 -22.05 11.23 -18.09
CA MET A 26 -23.23 10.77 -17.36
C MET A 26 -24.41 11.73 -17.58
N PRO A 27 -25.67 11.32 -17.33
CA PRO A 27 -26.81 12.22 -17.34
C PRO A 27 -26.60 13.44 -16.42
N HIS A 28 -27.32 14.53 -16.69
CA HIS A 28 -27.31 15.75 -15.87
C HIS A 28 -25.94 16.47 -15.80
N PHE A 29 -25.18 16.46 -16.90
CA PHE A 29 -23.85 17.12 -16.98
C PHE A 29 -22.84 16.59 -15.95
N ALA A 30 -22.98 15.33 -15.55
CA ALA A 30 -22.02 14.65 -14.70
C ALA A 30 -21.01 13.83 -15.52
N PHE A 31 -19.94 13.39 -14.87
CA PHE A 31 -18.91 12.54 -15.47
C PHE A 31 -18.59 11.39 -14.52
N SER A 32 -18.27 10.22 -15.08
CA SER A 32 -17.68 9.12 -14.32
C SER A 32 -16.20 8.98 -14.70
N TYR A 33 -15.40 8.56 -13.72
CA TYR A 33 -13.96 8.40 -13.86
C TYR A 33 -13.60 6.94 -13.58
N SER A 34 -12.94 6.30 -14.54
CA SER A 34 -12.43 4.95 -14.39
C SER A 34 -10.93 4.96 -14.61
N LEU A 35 -10.16 4.41 -13.66
CA LEU A 35 -8.73 4.21 -13.83
C LEU A 35 -8.45 2.73 -14.11
N TYR A 36 -7.72 2.47 -15.18
CA TYR A 36 -7.17 1.15 -15.49
C TYR A 36 -5.67 1.17 -15.28
N VAL A 37 -5.13 0.14 -14.64
CA VAL A 37 -3.70 -0.08 -14.42
C VAL A 37 -3.32 -1.42 -15.05
N ASP A 38 -2.42 -1.38 -16.03
CA ASP A 38 -2.03 -2.53 -16.86
C ASP A 38 -3.24 -3.32 -17.40
N GLY A 39 -4.23 -2.56 -17.88
CA GLY A 39 -5.46 -3.11 -18.47
C GLY A 39 -6.49 -3.63 -17.46
N LYS A 40 -6.24 -3.52 -16.14
CA LYS A 40 -7.19 -3.93 -15.10
C LYS A 40 -7.86 -2.71 -14.45
N PRO A 41 -9.18 -2.75 -14.17
CA PRO A 41 -9.82 -1.72 -13.36
C PRO A 41 -9.11 -1.53 -12.02
N LEU A 42 -9.04 -0.30 -11.53
CA LEU A 42 -8.37 0.05 -10.27
C LEU A 42 -8.80 -0.85 -9.12
N GLU A 43 -10.10 -1.12 -8.97
CA GLU A 43 -10.62 -2.01 -7.92
C GLU A 43 -9.97 -3.40 -7.96
N LYS A 44 -9.93 -4.03 -9.16
CA LYS A 44 -9.31 -5.35 -9.34
C LYS A 44 -7.80 -5.33 -9.18
N PHE A 45 -7.15 -4.25 -9.60
CA PHE A 45 -5.73 -4.05 -9.34
C PHE A 45 -5.45 -3.99 -7.84
N THR A 46 -6.22 -3.19 -7.12
CA THR A 46 -6.07 -2.98 -5.68
C THR A 46 -6.39 -4.23 -4.87
N GLU A 47 -7.44 -4.97 -5.23
CA GLU A 47 -7.77 -6.27 -4.64
C GLU A 47 -6.61 -7.26 -4.79
N LYS A 48 -5.97 -7.31 -5.98
CA LYS A 48 -4.80 -8.17 -6.19
C LYS A 48 -3.61 -7.71 -5.35
N GLN A 49 -3.35 -6.41 -5.26
CA GLN A 49 -2.23 -5.90 -4.48
C GLN A 49 -2.43 -6.12 -2.98
N SER A 50 -3.65 -5.98 -2.44
CA SER A 50 -3.90 -6.25 -1.02
C SER A 50 -3.66 -7.72 -0.62
N GLN A 51 -3.53 -8.63 -1.57
CA GLN A 51 -3.11 -10.01 -1.29
C GLN A 51 -1.60 -10.12 -1.09
N SER A 52 -0.78 -9.34 -1.81
CA SER A 52 0.68 -9.41 -1.79
C SER A 52 1.33 -8.39 -0.86
N ILE A 53 0.69 -7.24 -0.62
CA ILE A 53 1.25 -6.15 0.17
C ILE A 53 0.35 -5.74 1.33
N ARG A 54 0.97 -5.05 2.29
CA ARG A 54 0.31 -4.29 3.37
C ARG A 54 0.87 -2.87 3.32
N SER A 55 0.06 -1.86 3.64
CA SER A 55 0.56 -0.49 3.65
C SER A 55 -0.05 0.36 4.75
N TRP A 56 0.71 1.37 5.15
CA TRP A 56 0.33 2.32 6.20
C TRP A 56 0.77 3.73 5.83
N ALA A 57 -0.13 4.70 6.01
CA ALA A 57 0.23 6.11 6.11
C ALA A 57 0.57 6.45 7.57
N VAL A 58 1.81 6.89 7.80
CA VAL A 58 2.33 7.15 9.15
C VAL A 58 2.65 8.64 9.29
N LEU A 59 2.22 9.25 10.40
CA LEU A 59 2.71 10.56 10.83
C LEU A 59 3.63 10.35 12.04
N ALA A 60 4.93 10.52 11.84
CA ALA A 60 5.94 10.43 12.90
C ALA A 60 6.76 11.72 12.92
N GLU A 61 6.87 12.36 14.09
CA GLU A 61 7.69 13.58 14.27
C GLU A 61 7.35 14.71 13.30
N GLY A 62 6.05 14.88 12.98
CA GLY A 62 5.57 15.88 12.04
C GLY A 62 5.86 15.57 10.56
N LYS A 63 6.51 14.43 10.25
CA LYS A 63 6.79 13.96 8.90
C LYS A 63 5.82 12.84 8.51
N ARG A 64 5.39 12.87 7.25
CA ARG A 64 4.56 11.81 6.66
C ARG A 64 5.45 10.76 6.03
N TYR A 65 5.15 9.50 6.32
CA TYR A 65 5.81 8.35 5.74
C TYR A 65 4.76 7.43 5.10
N ARG A 66 5.15 6.79 4.00
CA ARG A 66 4.44 5.66 3.42
C ARG A 66 5.25 4.40 3.70
N VAL A 67 4.73 3.53 4.54
CA VAL A 67 5.30 2.21 4.79
C VAL A 67 4.55 1.19 3.95
N VAL A 68 5.27 0.34 3.22
CA VAL A 68 4.71 -0.79 2.47
C VAL A 68 5.50 -2.04 2.81
N PHE A 69 4.80 -3.11 3.16
CA PHE A 69 5.39 -4.42 3.42
C PHE A 69 4.98 -5.40 2.33
N GLU A 70 5.96 -6.01 1.68
CA GLU A 70 5.77 -7.04 0.67
C GLU A 70 5.84 -8.43 1.32
N LYS A 71 4.74 -9.17 1.34
CA LYS A 71 4.65 -10.43 2.11
C LYS A 71 5.55 -11.55 1.59
N GLN A 72 5.81 -11.57 0.28
CA GLN A 72 6.56 -12.66 -0.35
C GLN A 72 8.08 -12.48 -0.21
N SER A 73 8.56 -11.25 -0.43
CA SER A 73 9.98 -10.89 -0.33
C SER A 73 10.39 -10.52 1.11
N LEU A 74 9.40 -10.23 1.98
CA LEU A 74 9.58 -9.64 3.30
C LEU A 74 10.26 -8.26 3.26
N ASN A 75 10.26 -7.60 2.09
CA ASN A 75 10.81 -6.27 1.94
C ASN A 75 9.91 -5.24 2.63
N ILE A 76 10.54 -4.29 3.32
CA ILE A 76 9.90 -3.09 3.84
C ILE A 76 10.33 -1.91 3.01
N HIS A 77 9.36 -1.19 2.46
CA HIS A 77 9.58 0.05 1.73
C HIS A 77 9.12 1.22 2.58
N VAL A 78 9.98 2.23 2.72
CA VAL A 78 9.65 3.53 3.31
C VAL A 78 9.78 4.58 2.21
N ASN A 79 8.70 5.29 1.92
CA ASN A 79 8.63 6.30 0.85
C ASN A 79 9.15 5.78 -0.51
N GLY A 80 8.87 4.51 -0.81
CA GLY A 80 9.25 3.86 -2.07
C GLY A 80 10.70 3.35 -2.12
N GLN A 81 11.47 3.46 -1.04
CA GLN A 81 12.82 2.90 -0.92
C GLN A 81 12.80 1.66 -0.02
N VAL A 82 13.42 0.58 -0.46
CA VAL A 82 13.64 -0.60 0.39
C VAL A 82 14.59 -0.20 1.50
N ILE A 83 14.27 -0.58 2.73
CA ILE A 83 15.10 -0.38 3.91
C ILE A 83 15.58 -1.71 4.46
N GLU A 84 16.66 -1.68 5.24
CA GLU A 84 17.05 -2.81 6.07
C GLU A 84 16.22 -2.84 7.36
N ALA A 85 15.87 -4.03 7.82
CA ALA A 85 15.16 -4.25 9.07
C ALA A 85 15.79 -5.42 9.84
N GLU A 86 15.86 -5.27 11.16
CA GLU A 86 16.28 -6.34 12.05
C GLU A 86 15.11 -7.32 12.26
N ASN A 87 15.35 -8.61 12.03
CA ASN A 87 14.35 -9.65 12.18
C ASN A 87 14.56 -10.40 13.49
N VAL A 88 13.60 -10.31 14.40
CA VAL A 88 13.64 -10.95 15.72
C VAL A 88 12.52 -11.99 15.81
N PHE A 89 12.89 -13.24 16.10
CA PHE A 89 11.92 -14.29 16.39
C PHE A 89 11.45 -14.18 17.84
N VAL A 90 10.13 -14.13 18.04
CA VAL A 90 9.48 -14.03 19.34
C VAL A 90 8.49 -15.17 19.53
N ASN A 91 8.01 -15.38 20.76
CA ASN A 91 7.17 -16.55 21.07
C ASN A 91 5.87 -16.62 20.24
N ASP A 92 5.35 -15.49 19.79
CA ASP A 92 4.08 -15.37 19.05
C ASP A 92 4.25 -15.04 17.55
N GLY A 93 5.49 -15.05 17.04
CA GLY A 93 5.76 -14.82 15.62
C GLY A 93 7.11 -14.17 15.33
N THR A 94 7.11 -13.15 14.47
CA THR A 94 8.32 -12.43 14.05
C THR A 94 8.11 -10.94 14.14
N GLU A 95 9.10 -10.23 14.67
CA GLU A 95 9.14 -8.77 14.68
C GLU A 95 10.22 -8.28 13.71
N MET A 96 9.81 -7.43 12.78
CA MET A 96 10.71 -6.70 11.87
C MET A 96 10.86 -5.27 12.38
N ARG A 97 12.03 -4.93 12.90
CA ARG A 97 12.33 -3.65 13.54
C ARG A 97 13.11 -2.74 12.59
N PHE A 98 12.71 -1.49 12.50
CA PHE A 98 13.34 -0.49 11.65
C PHE A 98 13.06 0.93 12.17
N GLU A 99 13.71 1.93 11.57
CA GLU A 99 13.57 3.33 11.96
C GLU A 99 12.73 4.12 10.95
N LEU A 100 11.87 5.00 11.46
CA LEU A 100 11.20 6.06 10.71
C LEU A 100 11.62 7.42 11.29
N GLY A 101 12.66 8.03 10.70
CA GLY A 101 13.26 9.22 11.30
C GLY A 101 13.96 8.82 12.61
N THR A 102 13.57 9.41 13.74
CA THR A 102 14.07 8.98 15.06
C THR A 102 13.09 8.09 15.83
N SER A 103 12.00 7.66 15.18
CA SER A 103 10.98 6.80 15.79
C SER A 103 11.22 5.32 15.48
N GLU A 104 11.25 4.49 16.52
CA GLU A 104 11.25 3.03 16.36
C GLU A 104 9.91 2.56 15.78
N ALA A 105 10.02 1.74 14.74
CA ALA A 105 8.92 1.10 14.03
C ALA A 105 9.10 -0.42 14.06
N VAL A 106 7.99 -1.13 14.24
CA VAL A 106 7.98 -2.60 14.28
C VAL A 106 6.81 -3.12 13.47
N ILE A 107 7.07 -3.98 12.50
CA ILE A 107 6.02 -4.82 11.92
C ILE A 107 6.03 -6.16 12.65
N LYS A 108 4.90 -6.50 13.28
CA LYS A 108 4.68 -7.80 13.91
C LYS A 108 3.95 -8.71 12.93
N ALA A 109 4.54 -9.87 12.68
CA ALA A 109 3.95 -10.96 11.92
C ALA A 109 3.51 -12.05 12.90
N THR A 110 2.20 -12.20 13.12
CA THR A 110 1.63 -13.20 14.03
C THR A 110 0.85 -14.23 13.24
N SER A 111 1.08 -15.51 13.55
CA SER A 111 0.29 -16.60 12.95
C SER A 111 -1.08 -16.63 13.62
N SER A 112 -2.14 -16.42 12.86
CA SER A 112 -3.51 -16.67 13.33
C SER A 112 -3.86 -18.15 13.20
N ASP A 113 -5.01 -18.57 13.73
CA ASP A 113 -5.55 -19.92 13.52
C ASP A 113 -5.50 -20.33 12.05
N LYS A 114 -5.34 -21.63 11.78
CA LYS A 114 -5.00 -22.25 10.47
C LYS A 114 -5.79 -21.76 9.23
N LYS A 115 -6.87 -21.00 9.39
CA LYS A 115 -7.74 -20.48 8.31
C LYS A 115 -7.42 -19.04 7.87
N GLN A 116 -6.78 -18.20 8.69
CA GLN A 116 -6.62 -16.75 8.41
C GLN A 116 -5.21 -16.34 7.96
N GLY A 117 -4.22 -17.22 8.07
CA GLY A 117 -2.85 -16.94 7.62
C GLY A 117 -2.04 -16.05 8.57
N VAL A 118 -0.99 -15.41 8.07
CA VAL A 118 -0.14 -14.52 8.86
C VAL A 118 -0.69 -13.10 8.82
N ILE A 119 -0.96 -12.54 10.00
CA ILE A 119 -1.41 -11.16 10.17
C ILE A 119 -0.17 -10.28 10.35
N HIS A 120 -0.15 -9.13 9.69
CA HIS A 120 0.96 -8.18 9.76
C HIS A 120 0.44 -6.85 10.28
N GLN A 121 1.02 -6.35 11.36
CA GLN A 121 0.58 -5.12 12.03
C GLN A 121 1.78 -4.21 12.26
N LEU A 122 1.64 -2.94 11.89
CA LEU A 122 2.67 -1.92 12.12
C LEU A 122 2.46 -1.22 13.46
N PHE A 123 3.53 -1.07 14.23
CA PHE A 123 3.57 -0.31 15.48
C PHE A 123 4.64 0.78 15.40
N ILE A 124 4.31 1.99 15.85
CA ILE A 124 5.28 3.09 16.01
C ILE A 124 5.31 3.49 17.48
N LYS A 125 6.49 3.44 18.11
CA LYS A 125 6.64 3.68 19.56
C LYS A 125 5.61 2.89 20.40
N GLY A 126 5.38 1.62 20.02
CA GLY A 126 4.42 0.71 20.65
C GLY A 126 2.94 0.94 20.33
N LYS A 127 2.57 1.95 19.53
CA LYS A 127 1.18 2.21 19.13
C LYS A 127 0.87 1.57 17.78
N LEU A 128 -0.23 0.81 17.72
CA LEU A 128 -0.74 0.21 16.47
C LEU A 128 -1.11 1.32 15.47
N ILE A 129 -0.67 1.15 14.22
CA ILE A 129 -1.05 1.99 13.09
C ILE A 129 -2.08 1.23 12.25
N GLU A 130 -3.17 1.92 11.93
CA GLU A 130 -4.23 1.39 11.08
C GLU A 130 -3.70 1.17 9.65
N GLU A 131 -3.94 -0.03 9.12
CA GLU A 131 -3.61 -0.37 7.74
C GLU A 131 -4.50 0.44 6.79
N ASP A 132 -3.95 0.86 5.65
CA ASP A 132 -4.79 1.41 4.60
C ASP A 132 -5.73 0.32 4.07
N THR A 133 -7.01 0.46 4.37
CA THR A 133 -8.04 -0.37 3.75
C THR A 133 -8.50 0.31 2.48
N PHE A 134 -8.26 -0.36 1.35
CA PHE A 134 -8.79 0.07 0.06
C PHE A 134 -10.18 -0.57 -0.09
N ILE A 135 -11.22 0.13 0.38
CA ILE A 135 -12.62 -0.24 0.19
C ILE A 135 -13.19 0.56 -0.98
#